data_AF-W9DCB6-F1
#
_entry.id   AF-W9DCB6-F1
#
_cell.length_a   1.000
_cell.length_b   1.000
_cell.length_c   1.000
_cell.angle_alpha   90.00
_cell.angle_beta   90.00
_cell.angle_gamma   90.00
#
_symmetry.space_group_name_H-M   'P 1'
#
loop_
_entity.id
_entity.type
_entity.pdbx_description
1 polymer ?
#
loop_
_entity_poly.entity_id
_entity_poly.type
_entity_poly.pdbx_seq_one_letter_code
_entity_poly.pdbx_strand_id
1 'polypeptide(L)' 'MWALVATLVLVIRILATISLILFVIGWAVVAVRDSFDNAFLWPAIGAGVALLLSTYVYSHLRVRHPRHNGWIP' A
#
# COMPACT_ATOMS: atom_id res chain seq x y z
N MET A 1 20.61 6.63 4.98
CA MET A 1 19.74 6.76 3.79
C MET A 1 18.74 5.60 3.66
N TRP A 2 19.17 4.34 3.61
CA TRP A 2 18.28 3.18 3.46
C TRP A 2 17.25 2.97 4.59
N ALA A 3 17.63 3.24 5.85
CA ALA A 3 16.69 3.19 6.97
C ALA A 3 15.52 4.18 6.81
N LEU A 4 15.79 5.39 6.31
CA LEU A 4 14.74 6.39 6.03
C LEU A 4 13.79 5.90 4.93
N VAL A 5 14.32 5.29 3.86
CA VAL A 5 13.49 4.73 2.79
C VAL A 5 12.60 3.61 3.33
N ALA A 6 13.14 2.71 4.16
CA ALA A 6 12.36 1.64 4.77
C ALA A 6 11.25 2.17 5.69
N THR A 7 11.54 3.16 6.53
CA THR A 7 10.53 3.82 7.38
C THR A 7 9.45 4.49 6.55
N LEU A 8 9.82 5.20 5.48
CA LEU A 8 8.87 5.86 4.58
C LEU A 8 7.96 4.85 3.88
N VAL A 9 8.51 3.74 3.40
CA VAL A 9 7.75 2.63 2.80
C VAL A 9 6.72 2.07 3.79
N LEU A 10 7.11 1.93 5.07
CA LEU A 10 6.22 1.45 6.13
C LEU A 10 5.07 2.44 6.38
N VAL A 11 5.39 3.73 6.52
CA VAL A 11 4.39 4.78 6.75
C VAL A 11 3.40 4.85 5.59
N ILE A 12 3.90 4.88 4.35
CA ILE A 12 3.06 4.86 3.15
C ILE A 12 2.17 3.62 3.13
N ARG A 13 2.72 2.45 3.48
CA ARG A 13 1.95 1.20 3.53
C ARG A 13 0.79 1.28 4.52
N ILE A 14 1.04 1.80 5.73
CA ILE A 14 0.01 1.92 6.76
C ILE A 14 -1.07 2.89 6.29
N LEU A 15 -0.68 4.09 5.84
CA LEU A 15 -1.61 5.12 5.37
C LEU A 15 -2.42 4.63 4.16
N ALA A 16 -1.78 3.97 3.20
CA ALA A 16 -2.45 3.42 2.03
C ALA A 16 -3.42 2.29 2.39
N THR A 17 -3.07 1.43 3.36
CA THR A 17 -3.98 0.37 3.83
C THR A 17 -5.24 0.95 4.48
N ILE A 18 -5.07 1.91 5.38
CA ILE A 18 -6.19 2.58 6.05
C ILE A 18 -7.07 3.31 5.03
N SER A 19 -6.44 4.10 4.15
CA SER A 19 -7.14 4.88 3.13
C SER A 19 -7.89 3.97 2.16
N LEU A 20 -7.27 2.86 1.72
CA LEU A 20 -7.91 1.89 0.84
C LEU A 20 -9.19 1.33 1.45
N ILE A 21 -9.14 0.93 2.73
CA ILE A 21 -10.32 0.39 3.41
C ILE A 21 -11.43 1.44 3.46
N LEU A 22 -11.11 2.68 3.86
CA LEU A 22 -12.09 3.76 3.95
C LEU A 22 -12.71 4.09 2.57
N PHE A 23 -11.88 4.16 1.52
CA PHE A 23 -12.37 4.44 0.18
C PHE A 23 -13.18 3.29 -0.41
N VAL A 24 -12.79 2.03 -0.18
CA VAL A 24 -13.56 0.87 -0.64
C VAL A 24 -14.93 0.80 0.04
N ILE A 25 -15.00 1.07 1.34
CA ILE A 25 -16.28 1.12 2.07
C ILE A 25 -17.15 2.27 1.54
N GLY A 26 -16.59 3.47 1.43
CA GLY A 26 -17.30 4.64 0.89
C GLY A 26 -17.80 4.40 -0.53
N TRP A 27 -16.95 3.82 -1.38
CA TRP A 27 -17.28 3.42 -2.74
C TRP A 27 -18.43 2.42 -2.76
N ALA A 28 -18.38 1.36 -1.96
CA ALA A 28 -19.43 0.34 -1.91
C ALA A 28 -20.79 0.92 -1.49
N VAL A 29 -20.80 1.80 -0.47
CA VAL A 29 -22.02 2.45 0.01
C VAL A 29 -22.64 3.33 -1.07
N VAL A 30 -21.84 4.11 -1.81
CA VAL A 30 -22.34 5.00 -2.88
C VAL A 30 -22.70 4.21 -4.14
N ALA A 31 -21.94 3.17 -4.46
CA ALA A 31 -22.19 2.31 -5.63
C ALA A 31 -23.55 1.61 -5.57
N VAL A 32 -24.00 1.22 -4.38
CA VAL A 32 -25.34 0.65 -4.18
C VAL A 32 -26.45 1.69 -4.37
N ARG A 33 -26.16 2.98 -4.12
CA ARG A 33 -27.18 4.05 -4.12
C ARG A 33 -27.30 4.79 -5.45
N ASP A 34 -26.19 5.02 -6.13
CA ASP A 34 -26.13 5.99 -7.24
C ASP A 34 -25.40 5.42 -8.46
N SER A 35 -24.09 5.20 -8.36
CA SER A 35 -23.27 4.77 -9.49
C SER A 35 -21.98 4.07 -9.03
N PHE A 36 -21.54 3.08 -9.80
CA PHE A 36 -20.24 2.42 -9.62
C PHE A 36 -19.06 3.35 -9.92
N ASP A 37 -19.20 4.30 -10.84
CA ASP A 37 -18.18 5.32 -11.12
C ASP A 37 -18.45 6.56 -10.27
N ASN A 38 -18.04 6.48 -9.00
CA ASN A 38 -18.24 7.54 -8.02
C ASN A 38 -16.90 8.07 -7.50
N ALA A 39 -16.98 9.17 -6.75
CA ALA A 39 -15.81 9.91 -6.25
C ALA A 39 -14.84 9.07 -5.40
N PHE A 40 -15.27 7.93 -4.85
CA PHE A 40 -14.42 7.05 -4.04
C PHE A 40 -13.66 5.99 -4.86
N LEU A 41 -14.04 5.76 -6.12
CA LEU A 41 -13.39 4.76 -6.99
C LEU A 41 -11.92 5.10 -7.24
N TRP A 42 -11.66 6.30 -7.75
CA TRP A 42 -10.31 6.73 -8.13
C TRP A 42 -9.34 6.82 -6.93
N PRO A 43 -9.74 7.37 -5.77
CA PRO A 43 -8.92 7.31 -4.56
C PRO A 43 -8.64 5.88 -4.09
N ALA A 44 -9.61 4.95 -4.19
CA ALA A 44 -9.39 3.54 -3.85
C ALA A 44 -8.35 2.89 -4.78
N ILE A 45 -8.44 3.13 -6.09
CA ILE A 45 -7.44 2.68 -7.06
C ILE A 45 -6.06 3.25 -6.72
N GLY A 46 -5.97 4.55 -6.44
CA GLY A 46 -4.72 5.22 -6.06
C GLY A 46 -4.08 4.61 -4.81
N ALA A 47 -4.88 4.31 -3.78
CA ALA A 47 -4.40 3.63 -2.57
C ALA A 47 -3.89 2.20 -2.87
N GLY A 48 -4.58 1.46 -3.74
CA GLY A 48 -4.13 0.15 -4.22
C GLY A 48 -2.78 0.22 -4.94
N VAL A 49 -2.61 1.19 -5.85
CA VAL A 49 -1.33 1.42 -6.54
C VAL A 49 -0.22 1.79 -5.56
N ALA A 50 -0.50 2.62 -4.56
CA ALA A 50 0.48 2.99 -3.53
C ALA A 50 0.95 1.75 -2.72
N LEU A 51 0.05 0.80 -2.42
CA LEU A 51 0.42 -0.46 -1.77
C LEU A 51 1.30 -1.34 -2.67
N LEU A 52 0.99 -1.42 -3.97
CA LEU A 52 1.82 -2.16 -4.93
C LEU A 52 3.23 -1.58 -5.02
N LEU A 53 3.35 -0.25 -5.14
CA LEU A 53 4.63 0.43 -5.14
C LEU A 53 5.40 0.22 -3.83
N SER A 54 4.73 0.35 -2.68
CA SER A 54 5.34 0.05 -1.37
C SER A 54 5.89 -1.37 -1.31
N THR A 55 5.15 -2.34 -1.84
CA THR A 55 5.56 -3.75 -1.90
C THR A 55 6.79 -3.94 -2.80
N TYR A 56 6.76 -3.33 -3.99
CA TYR A 56 7.86 -3.41 -4.94
C TYR A 56 9.15 -2.82 -4.37
N VAL A 57 9.07 -1.61 -3.79
CA VAL A 57 10.22 -0.94 -3.17
C VAL A 57 10.74 -1.75 -1.98
N TYR A 58 9.86 -2.29 -1.12
CA TYR A 58 10.28 -3.15 -0.02
C TYR A 58 11.01 -4.41 -0.50
N SER A 59 10.50 -5.07 -1.55
CA SER A 59 11.15 -6.24 -2.14
C SER A 59 12.55 -5.90 -2.68
N HIS A 60 12.67 -4.77 -3.38
CA HIS A 60 13.96 -4.29 -3.90
C HIS A 60 14.98 -4.00 -2.80
N LEU A 61 14.52 -3.39 -1.69
CA LEU A 61 15.35 -3.18 -0.50
C LEU A 61 15.82 -4.50 0.10
N ARG A 62 14.91 -5.48 0.22
CA ARG A 62 15.22 -6.81 0.78
C ARG A 62 16.25 -7.55 -0.05
N VAL A 63 16.17 -7.50 -1.37
CA VAL A 63 17.13 -8.16 -2.28
C VAL A 63 18.52 -7.53 -2.18
N ARG A 64 18.60 -6.21 -2.03
CA ARG A 64 19.90 -5.51 -1.91
C ARG A 64 20.49 -5.55 -0.51
N HIS A 65 19.67 -5.75 0.52
CA HIS A 65 20.10 -5.87 1.91
C HIS A 65 19.61 -7.19 2.49
N PRO A 66 20.07 -8.34 1.95
CA PRO A 66 19.71 -9.63 2.50
C PRO A 66 20.14 -9.68 3.96
N ARG A 67 19.22 -10.09 4.83
CA ARG A 67 19.51 -10.33 6.25
C ARG A 67 20.69 -11.32 6.31
N HIS A 68 21.83 -10.88 6.83
CA HIS A 68 22.96 -11.75 7.18
C HIS A 68 22.66 -12.57 8.45
N ASN A 69 21.42 -13.04 8.62
CA ASN A 69 21.05 -13.94 9.72
C ASN A 69 21.23 -15.37 9.20
N GLY A 70 22.50 -15.77 9.09
CA GLY A 70 22.93 -17.09 8.63
C GLY A 70 22.61 -18.17 9.66
N TRP A 71 21.37 -18.69 9.62
CA TRP A 71 21.04 -19.96 10.23
C TRP A 71 20.71 -20.96 9.12
N ILE A 72 21.69 -21.81 8.83
CA ILE A 72 21.61 -22.96 7.94
C ILE A 72 21.80 -24.17 8.86
N PRO A 73 20.78 -25.03 9.10
CA PRO A 73 21.02 -26.38 9.60
C PRO A 73 21.59 -27.29 8.49
#